data_AF-A0A257JC55-F1
#
_entry.id   AF-A0A257JC55-F1
#
_cell.length_a   1.000
_cell.length_b   1.000
_cell.length_c   1.000
_cell.angle_alpha   90.00
_cell.angle_beta   90.00
_cell.angle_gamma   90.00
#
_symmetry.space_group_name_H-M   'P 1'
#
loop_
_entity.id
_entity.type
_entity.pdbx_description
1 polymer ?
#
loop_
_entity_poly.entity_id
_entity_poly.type
_entity_poly.pdbx_seq_one_letter_code
_entity_poly.pdbx_strand_id
1 'polypeptide(L)'
;AEIDQWARHWIIEGFTALEAMANPAKPFLSGDVPGLADVFLVPQMANARRVATPLDAFPTLVAIDARATALEPFARAHPDAVKPARYD
;
A
#
# COMPACT_ATOMS: atom_id res chain seq x y z
N ALA A 1 -17.69 5.34 9.57
CA ALA A 1 -18.67 4.68 8.68
C ALA A 1 -18.74 5.37 7.31
N GLU A 2 -19.33 6.57 7.19
CA GLU A 2 -19.42 7.30 5.91
C GLU A 2 -18.04 7.71 5.37
N ILE A 3 -17.18 8.30 6.21
CA ILE A 3 -15.80 8.67 5.85
C ILE A 3 -15.00 7.45 5.37
N ASP A 4 -15.13 6.30 6.05
CA ASP A 4 -14.43 5.08 5.65
C ASP A 4 -14.97 4.50 4.34
N GLN A 5 -16.27 4.69 4.05
CA GLN A 5 -16.86 4.28 2.78
C GLN A 5 -16.37 5.17 1.63
N TRP A 6 -16.34 6.49 1.86
CA TRP A 6 -15.75 7.45 0.91
C TRP A 6 -14.27 7.15 0.64
N ALA A 7 -13.49 6.87 1.69
CA ALA A 7 -12.09 6.50 1.55
C ALA A 7 -11.94 5.19 0.75
N ARG A 8 -12.74 4.17 1.08
CA ARG A 8 -12.76 2.89 0.35
C ARG A 8 -13.04 3.07 -1.14
N HIS A 9 -14.00 3.91 -1.50
CA HIS A 9 -14.33 4.20 -2.89
C HIS A 9 -13.10 4.68 -3.68
N TRP A 10 -12.40 5.71 -3.20
CA TRP A 10 -11.22 6.25 -3.87
C TRP A 10 -10.02 5.31 -3.85
N ILE A 11 -9.86 4.53 -2.78
CA ILE A 11 -8.83 3.48 -2.72
C ILE A 11 -9.06 2.43 -3.81
N ILE A 12 -10.30 1.94 -3.93
CA ILE A 12 -10.67 0.93 -4.93
C ILE A 12 -10.46 1.46 -6.34
N GLU A 13 -10.86 2.70 -6.62
CA GLU A 13 -10.66 3.31 -7.94
C GLU A 13 -9.18 3.41 -8.30
N GLY A 14 -8.36 3.93 -7.38
CA GLY A 14 -6.91 4.03 -7.57
C GLY A 14 -6.22 2.67 -7.73
N PHE A 15 -6.58 1.69 -6.91
CA PHE A 15 -6.00 0.34 -6.99
C PHE A 15 -6.44 -0.41 -8.23
N THR A 16 -7.66 -0.20 -8.72
CA THR A 16 -8.10 -0.79 -10.00
C THR A 16 -7.21 -0.33 -11.14
N ALA A 17 -6.91 0.97 -11.22
CA ALA A 17 -6.00 1.50 -12.23
C ALA A 17 -4.56 0.99 -12.02
N LEU A 18 -4.07 1.00 -10.78
CA LEU A 18 -2.70 0.63 -10.47
C LEU A 18 -2.42 -0.87 -10.65
N GLU A 19 -3.36 -1.75 -10.28
CA GLU A 19 -3.29 -3.19 -10.52
C GLU A 19 -3.23 -3.49 -12.02
N ALA A 20 -3.99 -2.78 -12.85
CA ALA A 20 -3.94 -2.92 -14.31
C ALA A 20 -2.62 -2.44 -14.93
N MET A 21 -1.95 -1.46 -14.31
CA MET A 21 -0.64 -0.96 -14.73
C MET A 21 0.53 -1.82 -14.21
N ALA A 22 0.32 -2.58 -13.15
CA ALA A 22 1.36 -3.37 -12.52
C ALA A 22 1.82 -4.50 -13.44
N ASN A 23 3.14 -4.74 -13.48
CA ASN A 23 3.69 -5.89 -14.18
C ASN A 23 3.81 -7.07 -13.20
N PRO A 24 2.99 -8.13 -13.31
CA PRO A 24 3.02 -9.25 -12.38
C PRO A 24 4.33 -10.06 -12.44
N ALA A 25 5.14 -9.90 -13.49
CA ALA A 25 6.46 -10.53 -13.60
C ALA A 25 7.55 -9.78 -12.82
N LYS A 26 7.26 -8.58 -12.28
CA LYS A 26 8.22 -7.79 -11.50
C LYS A 26 7.99 -7.92 -9.99
N PRO A 27 9.06 -7.86 -9.18
CA PRO A 27 8.93 -7.96 -7.73
C PRO A 27 8.24 -6.74 -7.11
N PHE A 28 8.40 -5.56 -7.73
CA PHE A 28 7.93 -4.25 -7.25
C PHE A 28 7.24 -3.46 -8.36
N LEU A 29 6.46 -2.42 -8.03
CA LEU A 29 5.89 -1.50 -9.01
C LEU A 29 6.98 -0.77 -9.79
N SER A 30 8.13 -0.52 -9.15
CA SER A 30 9.27 0.14 -9.78
C SER A 30 10.20 -0.81 -10.55
N GLY A 31 9.84 -2.10 -10.69
CA GLY A 31 10.63 -3.11 -11.40
C GLY A 31 11.32 -4.10 -10.48
N ASP A 32 12.63 -4.31 -10.67
CA ASP A 32 13.39 -5.37 -9.98
C ASP A 32 13.81 -5.00 -8.54
N VAL A 33 13.84 -3.70 -8.23
CA VAL A 33 14.14 -3.15 -6.91
C VAL A 33 13.05 -2.14 -6.53
N PRO A 34 12.75 -1.94 -5.22
CA PRO A 34 11.75 -0.97 -4.82
C PRO A 34 12.18 0.44 -5.19
N GLY A 35 11.20 1.27 -5.55
CA GLY A 35 11.42 2.66 -5.92
C GLY A 35 10.28 3.55 -5.48
N LEU A 36 10.14 4.70 -6.13
CA LEU A 36 9.20 5.74 -5.70
C LEU A 36 7.74 5.26 -5.71
N ALA A 37 7.34 4.43 -6.68
CA ALA A 37 5.98 3.91 -6.73
C ALA A 37 5.66 3.02 -5.52
N ASP A 38 6.62 2.21 -5.06
CA ASP A 38 6.47 1.33 -3.90
C ASP A 38 6.44 2.13 -2.59
N VAL A 39 7.20 3.22 -2.51
CA VAL A 39 7.16 4.18 -1.40
C VAL A 39 5.77 4.79 -1.22
N PHE A 40 5.02 4.99 -2.30
CA PHE A 40 3.62 5.44 -2.22
C PHE A 40 2.61 4.30 -2.05
N LEU A 41 2.89 3.12 -2.60
CA LEU A 41 2.01 1.96 -2.47
C LEU A 41 1.88 1.49 -1.02
N VAL A 42 2.99 1.29 -0.31
CA VAL A 42 3.01 0.71 1.04
C VAL A 42 2.13 1.49 2.04
N PRO A 43 2.27 2.83 2.20
CA PRO A 43 1.39 3.58 3.10
C PRO A 43 -0.07 3.59 2.62
N GLN A 44 -0.32 3.58 1.30
CA GLN A 44 -1.68 3.48 0.78
C GLN A 44 -2.31 2.11 1.08
N MET A 45 -1.51 1.04 1.10
CA MET A 45 -1.94 -0.30 1.50
C MET A 45 -2.22 -0.40 2.99
N ALA A 46 -1.41 0.24 3.84
CA ALA A 46 -1.72 0.39 5.25
C ALA A 46 -3.05 1.14 5.47
N ASN A 47 -3.30 2.23 4.73
CA ASN A 47 -4.58 2.94 4.76
C ASN A 47 -5.76 2.07 4.35
N ALA A 48 -5.62 1.31 3.26
CA ALA A 48 -6.64 0.38 2.78
C ALA A 48 -7.02 -0.68 3.83
N ARG A 49 -6.02 -1.25 4.50
CA ARG A 49 -6.26 -2.20 5.61
C ARG A 49 -6.93 -1.52 6.80
N ARG A 50 -6.51 -0.30 7.16
CA ARG A 50 -7.07 0.48 8.28
C ARG A 50 -8.56 0.76 8.10
N VAL A 51 -9.01 1.04 6.87
CA VAL A 51 -10.43 1.25 6.57
C VAL A 51 -11.14 -0.01 6.07
N ALA A 52 -10.52 -1.20 6.23
CA ALA A 52 -11.09 -2.48 5.80
C ALA A 52 -11.60 -2.49 4.35
N THR A 53 -10.78 -2.02 3.41
CA THR A 53 -10.99 -2.18 1.97
C THR A 53 -10.82 -3.66 1.58
N PRO A 54 -11.71 -4.25 0.77
CA PRO A 54 -11.48 -5.58 0.19
C PRO A 54 -10.32 -5.53 -0.81
N LEU A 55 -9.33 -6.41 -0.64
CA LEU A 55 -8.07 -6.41 -1.43
C LEU A 55 -7.91 -7.65 -2.32
N ASP A 56 -8.89 -8.55 -2.29
CA ASP A 56 -8.95 -9.76 -3.11
C ASP A 56 -8.95 -9.47 -4.62
N ALA A 57 -9.46 -8.31 -5.02
CA ALA A 57 -9.42 -7.81 -6.39
C ALA A 57 -8.03 -7.29 -6.84
N PHE A 58 -7.05 -7.16 -5.93
CA PHE A 58 -5.73 -6.55 -6.21
C PHE A 58 -4.55 -7.46 -5.81
N PRO A 59 -4.50 -8.71 -6.31
CA PRO A 59 -3.51 -9.70 -5.86
C PRO A 59 -2.07 -9.29 -6.16
N THR A 60 -1.81 -8.56 -7.27
CA THR A 60 -0.46 -8.11 -7.62
C THR A 60 0.02 -7.05 -6.64
N LEU A 61 -0.81 -6.04 -6.34
CA LEU A 61 -0.48 -5.01 -5.36
C LEU A 61 -0.27 -5.60 -3.96
N VAL A 62 -1.11 -6.56 -3.53
CA VAL A 62 -0.95 -7.26 -2.25
C VAL A 62 0.39 -8.01 -2.19
N ALA A 63 0.77 -8.70 -3.27
CA ALA A 63 2.05 -9.41 -3.32
C ALA A 63 3.25 -8.45 -3.29
N ILE A 64 3.18 -7.32 -3.99
CA ILE A 64 4.23 -6.29 -3.98
C ILE A 64 4.37 -5.68 -2.59
N ASP A 65 3.25 -5.30 -1.96
CA ASP A 65 3.25 -4.75 -0.61
C ASP A 65 3.85 -5.71 0.42
N ALA A 66 3.51 -7.01 0.34
CA ALA A 66 4.09 -8.03 1.22
C ALA A 66 5.61 -8.16 1.04
N ARG A 67 6.12 -8.07 -0.20
CA ARG A 67 7.57 -8.08 -0.47
C ARG A 67 8.25 -6.81 0.05
N ALA A 68 7.65 -5.64 -0.20
CA ALA A 68 8.21 -4.36 0.21
C ALA A 68 8.29 -4.25 1.75
N THR A 69 7.21 -4.61 2.45
CA THR A 69 7.13 -4.55 3.92
C THR A 69 8.03 -5.56 4.63
N ALA A 70 8.49 -6.60 3.95
CA ALA A 70 9.50 -7.52 4.47
C ALA A 70 10.93 -6.94 4.47
N LEU A 71 11.18 -5.83 3.75
CA LEU A 71 12.47 -5.15 3.74
C LEU A 71 12.62 -4.25 4.96
N GLU A 72 13.79 -4.27 5.59
CA GLU A 72 14.09 -3.51 6.80
C GLU A 72 13.71 -2.00 6.70
N PRO A 73 14.01 -1.28 5.59
CA PRO A 73 13.67 0.14 5.51
C PRO A 73 12.16 0.41 5.60
N PHE A 74 11.33 -0.41 4.97
CA PHE A 74 9.88 -0.28 5.02
C PHE A 74 9.34 -0.72 6.38
N ALA A 75 9.82 -1.83 6.93
CA ALA A 75 9.40 -2.33 8.24
C ALA A 75 9.65 -1.29 9.35
N ARG A 76 10.82 -0.64 9.34
CA ARG A 76 11.18 0.41 10.30
C ARG A 76 10.36 1.70 10.13
N ALA A 77 9.87 1.97 8.92
CA ALA A 77 9.04 3.14 8.63
C ALA A 77 7.54 2.90 8.90
N HIS A 78 7.14 1.68 9.28
CA HIS A 78 5.74 1.38 9.56
C HIS A 78 5.18 2.28 10.67
N PRO A 79 3.92 2.77 10.58
CA PRO A 79 3.32 3.63 11.59
C PRO A 79 3.36 3.06 13.02
N ASP A 80 3.32 1.73 13.19
CA ASP A 80 3.43 1.12 14.53
C ASP A 80 4.86 1.11 15.10
N ALA A 81 5.87 1.20 14.23
CA ALA A 81 7.28 1.28 14.62
C ALA A 81 7.70 2.72 14.93
N VAL A 82 7.08 3.70 14.26
CA VAL A 82 7.34 5.13 14.45
C VAL A 82 6.23 5.71 15.31
N LYS A 83 6.50 5.99 16.58
CA LYS A 83 5.58 6.72 17.48
C LYS A 83 5.95 8.21 17.46
N PRO A 84 5.54 8.99 16.43
CA PRO A 84 5.88 10.40 16.41
C PRO A 84 5.27 11.08 17.62
N ALA A 85 6.01 12.00 18.23
CA ALA A 85 5.49 12.84 19.29
C ALA A 85 4.20 13.52 18.77
N ARG A 86 3.15 13.53 19.59
CA ARG A 86 2.02 14.42 19.33
C ARG A 86 2.56 15.84 19.47
N TYR A 87 2.30 16.68 18.47
CA TYR A 87 2.46 18.13 18.64
C TYR A 87 1.48 18.54 19.76
N ASP A 88 2.02 19.14 20.81
CA ASP A 88 1.31 19.74 21.93
C ASP A 88 0.60 21.04 21.53
#